data_AF-A0A956P9Q4-F1
#
_entry.id   AF-A0A956P9Q4-F1
#
_cell.length_a   1.000
_cell.length_b   1.000
_cell.length_c   1.000
_cell.angle_alpha   90.00
_cell.angle_beta   90.00
_cell.angle_gamma   90.00
#
_symmetry.space_group_name_H-M   'P 1'
#
loop_
_entity.id
_entity.type
_entity.pdbx_description
1 polymer ?
#
loop_
_entity_poly.entity_id
_entity_poly.type
_entity_poly.pdbx_seq_one_letter_code
_entity_poly.pdbx_strand_id
1 'polypeptide(L)' 'MKSHTEHLWFNTKRKREFVNITSDVRRVLQESGVREGLILVSAMHITAGVWVNDDEPGIVEDIHAMLERLAPEG' A
#
# COMPACT_ATOMS: atom_id res chain seq x y z
N MET A 1 -23.47 10.69 -8.56
CA MET A 1 -22.26 9.84 -8.42
C MET A 1 -21.69 10.13 -7.05
N LYS A 2 -21.52 9.10 -6.20
CA LYS A 2 -20.92 9.27 -4.87
C LYS A 2 -19.40 9.19 -5.01
N SER A 3 -18.67 10.09 -4.37
CA SER A 3 -17.22 10.02 -4.22
C SER A 3 -16.87 10.10 -2.73
N HIS A 4 -15.75 9.50 -2.37
CA HIS A 4 -15.20 9.53 -1.02
C HIS A 4 -13.68 9.50 -1.14
N THR A 5 -13.02 10.31 -0.32
CA THR A 5 -11.56 10.45 -0.32
C THR A 5 -11.08 10.40 1.12
N GLU A 6 -10.11 9.54 1.38
CA GLU A 6 -9.44 9.44 2.67
C GLU A 6 -7.92 9.51 2.45
N HIS A 7 -7.20 10.11 3.40
CA HIS A 7 -5.74 10.15 3.40
C HIS A 7 -5.20 9.29 4.55
N LEU A 8 -4.45 8.24 4.20
CA LEU A 8 -3.74 7.41 5.16
C LEU A 8 -2.31 7.96 5.35
N TRP A 9 -1.91 8.18 6.60
CA TRP A 9 -0.61 8.74 6.96
C TRP A 9 0.25 7.69 7.64
N PHE A 10 1.52 7.62 7.23
CA PHE A 10 2.48 6.64 7.74
C PHE A 10 3.77 7.32 8.16
N ASN A 11 4.33 6.87 9.28
CA ASN A 11 5.68 7.21 9.72
C ASN A 11 6.40 5.89 10.03
N THR A 12 7.08 5.34 9.02
CA THR A 12 7.75 4.04 9.10
C THR A 12 9.00 4.12 9.97
N LYS A 13 9.33 3.03 10.66
CA LYS A 13 10.50 2.98 11.55
C LYS A 13 11.77 2.58 10.80
N ARG A 14 11.60 1.92 9.65
CA ARG A 14 12.70 1.46 8.79
C ARG A 14 12.67 2.22 7.48
N LYS A 15 13.85 2.34 6.84
CA LYS A 15 14.03 2.98 5.53
C LYS A 15 13.18 2.29 4.44
N ARG A 16 13.11 0.96 4.48
CA ARG A 16 12.20 0.14 3.67
C ARG A 16 11.32 -0.67 4.60
N GLU A 17 10.01 -0.54 4.44
CA GLU A 17 9.02 -1.21 5.29
C GLU A 17 7.76 -1.48 4.48
N PHE A 18 7.27 -2.72 4.54
CA PHE A 18 6.00 -3.12 3.95
C PHE A 18 4.91 -2.98 5.01
N VAL A 19 3.88 -2.20 4.71
CA VAL A 19 2.73 -1.96 5.60
C VAL A 19 1.48 -2.51 4.94
N ASN A 20 0.85 -3.51 5.56
CA ASN A 20 -0.42 -4.03 5.07
C ASN A 20 -1.56 -3.07 5.43
N ILE A 21 -2.15 -2.44 4.41
CA ILE A 21 -3.22 -1.44 4.53
C ILE A 21 -4.60 -2.01 4.14
N THR A 22 -4.73 -3.32 3.96
CA THR A 22 -5.98 -3.95 3.48
C THR A 22 -7.18 -3.64 4.38
N SER A 23 -6.97 -3.67 5.70
CA SER A 23 -8.02 -3.35 6.68
C SER A 23 -8.40 -1.88 6.65
N ASP A 24 -7.45 -0.97 6.43
CA ASP A 24 -7.71 0.47 6.30
C ASP A 24 -8.53 0.75 5.03
N VAL A 25 -8.13 0.19 3.89
CA VAL A 25 -8.85 0.33 2.62
C VAL A 25 -10.27 -0.24 2.73
N ARG A 26 -10.46 -1.37 3.43
CA ARG A 26 -11.79 -1.94 3.69
C ARG A 26 -12.65 -1.02 4.54
N ARG A 27 -12.08 -0.40 5.58
CA ARG A 27 -12.77 0.59 6.41
C ARG A 27 -13.23 1.79 5.57
N VAL A 28 -12.34 2.35 4.74
CA VAL A 28 -12.65 3.45 3.83
C VAL A 28 -13.78 3.09 2.85
N LEU A 29 -13.77 1.86 2.30
CA LEU A 29 -14.88 1.38 1.45
C LEU A 29 -16.21 1.36 2.22
N GLN A 30 -16.23 0.84 3.45
CA GLN A 30 -17.43 0.79 4.27
C GLN A 30 -17.97 2.20 4.58
N GLU A 31 -17.10 3.12 5.00
CA GLU A 31 -17.43 4.53 5.27
C GLU A 31 -17.93 5.26 4.02
N SER A 32 -17.37 4.92 2.85
CA SER A 32 -17.80 5.49 1.57
C SER A 32 -19.25 5.11 1.22
N GLY A 33 -19.78 4.00 1.73
CA GLY A 33 -21.09 3.45 1.36
C GLY A 33 -21.29 3.16 -0.14
N VAL A 34 -20.20 3.10 -0.93
CA VAL A 34 -20.23 2.69 -2.34
C VAL A 34 -20.36 1.17 -2.39
N ARG A 35 -21.35 0.68 -3.15
CA ARG A 35 -21.59 -0.76 -3.32
C ARG A 35 -20.94 -1.33 -4.59
N GLU A 36 -20.93 -0.54 -5.65
CA GLU A 36 -20.33 -0.89 -6.94
C GLU A 36 -19.60 0.34 -7.49
N GLY A 37 -18.35 0.18 -7.92
CA GLY A 37 -17.51 1.28 -8.39
C GLY A 37 -16.03 0.92 -8.43
N LEU A 38 -15.18 1.95 -8.41
CA LEU A 38 -13.73 1.84 -8.39
C LEU A 38 -13.16 2.45 -7.12
N ILE A 39 -12.09 1.86 -6.60
CA ILE A 39 -11.26 2.43 -5.53
C ILE A 39 -9.85 2.62 -6.06
N LEU A 40 -9.35 3.86 -5.98
CA LEU A 40 -7.97 4.19 -6.31
C LEU A 40 -7.18 4.30 -5.01
N VAL A 41 -6.14 3.49 -4.87
CA VAL A 41 -5.20 3.56 -3.76
C VAL A 41 -3.84 3.94 -4.34
N SER A 42 -3.32 5.10 -3.95
CA SER A 42 -2.12 5.68 -4.55
C SER A 42 -1.21 6.28 -3.47
N ALA A 43 0.09 6.07 -3.61
CA ALA A 43 1.09 6.76 -2.82
C ALA A 43 1.25 8.19 -3.37
N MET A 44 1.14 9.19 -2.48
CA MET A 44 1.37 10.60 -2.85
C MET A 44 2.86 11.00 -2.81
N HIS A 45 3.75 10.05 -2.56
CA HIS A 45 5.20 10.25 -2.47
C HIS A 45 5.92 9.45 -3.56
N ILE A 46 6.95 10.03 -4.17
CA ILE A 46 7.71 9.44 -5.28
C ILE A 46 8.70 8.34 -4.84
N THR A 47 8.91 8.16 -3.54
CA THR A 47 9.79 7.16 -2.94
C THR A 47 9.02 6.03 -2.24
N ALA A 48 7.72 5.93 -2.49
CA ALA A 48 6.85 4.89 -1.96
C ALA A 48 5.95 4.35 -3.09
N GLY A 49 5.38 3.15 -2.87
CA GLY A 49 4.48 2.53 -3.82
C GLY A 49 3.34 1.81 -3.12
N VAL A 50 2.24 1.62 -3.84
CA VAL A 50 1.13 0.73 -3.43
C VAL A 50 1.16 -0.48 -4.35
N TRP A 51 1.14 -1.65 -3.75
CA TRP A 51 1.21 -2.93 -4.44
C TRP A 51 0.27 -3.93 -3.77
N VAL A 52 -0.15 -4.95 -4.52
CA VAL A 52 -1.05 -6.00 -4.06
C VAL A 52 -0.38 -7.34 -4.26
N ASN A 53 -0.23 -8.07 -3.17
CA ASN A 53 0.26 -9.45 -3.14
C ASN A 53 -0.18 -10.14 -1.85
N ASP A 54 0.26 -11.38 -1.65
CA ASP A 54 -0.01 -12.12 -0.43
C ASP A 54 0.80 -11.56 0.76
N ASP A 55 0.22 -11.60 1.96
CA ASP A 55 0.85 -11.11 3.20
C ASP A 55 1.64 -12.25 3.86
N GLU A 56 2.64 -12.73 3.14
CA GLU A 56 3.48 -13.86 3.54
C GLU A 56 4.93 -13.37 3.76
N PRO A 57 5.55 -13.67 4.93
CA PRO A 57 6.88 -13.16 5.26
C PRO A 57 7.99 -13.49 4.25
N GLY A 58 8.02 -14.71 3.70
CA GLY A 58 8.98 -15.12 2.67
C GLY A 58 8.84 -14.32 1.37
N ILE A 59 7.61 -14.04 0.92
CA ILE A 59 7.37 -13.17 -0.24
C ILE A 59 7.90 -11.75 0.04
N VAL A 60 7.71 -11.23 1.25
CA VAL A 60 8.25 -9.91 1.63
C VAL A 60 9.78 -9.91 1.55
N GLU A 61 10.44 -10.97 2.01
CA GLU A 61 11.89 -11.16 1.91
C GLU A 61 12.36 -11.26 0.44
N ASP A 62 11.66 -12.06 -0.38
CA ASP A 62 11.94 -12.22 -1.81
C ASP A 62 11.85 -10.91 -2.58
N ILE A 63 10.84 -10.09 -2.27
CA ILE A 63 10.66 -8.77 -2.88
C ILE A 63 11.77 -7.81 -2.44
N HIS A 64 12.14 -7.83 -1.15
CA HIS A 64 13.28 -7.06 -0.68
C HIS A 64 14.56 -7.41 -1.46
N ALA A 65 14.86 -8.71 -1.62
CA ALA A 65 16.02 -9.19 -2.36
C ALA A 65 15.95 -8.83 -3.85
N MET A 66 14.78 -8.95 -4.47
CA MET A 66 14.56 -8.56 -5.86
C MET A 66 14.80 -7.06 -6.06
N LEU A 67 14.24 -6.20 -5.21
CA LEU A 67 14.41 -4.76 -5.28
C LEU A 67 15.87 -4.37 -5.11
N GLU A 68 16.58 -4.98 -4.17
CA GLU A 68 18.02 -4.73 -3.98
C GLU A 68 18.84 -5.13 -5.20
N ARG A 69 18.48 -6.22 -5.89
CA ARG A 69 19.15 -6.64 -7.12
C ARG A 69 18.87 -5.71 -8.31
N LEU A 70 17.65 -5.18 -8.42
CA LEU A 70 17.22 -4.35 -9.55
C LEU A 70 17.58 -2.87 -9.39
N ALA A 71 17.50 -2.36 -8.17
CA ALA A 71 17.74 -0.97 -7.79
C ALA A 71 18.39 -0.94 -6.38
N PRO A 72 19.69 -1.26 -6.29
CA PRO A 72 20.38 -1.36 -5.00
C PRO A 72 20.37 -0.03 -4.25
N GLU A 73 20.45 -0.11 -2.91
CA GLU A 73 20.79 1.08 -2.14
C GLU A 73 22.21 1.51 -2.49
N GLY A 74 22.36 2.75 -2.96
CA GLY A 74 23.67 3.37 -3.19
C GLY A 74 24.43 3.64 -1.89
#